data_AF-A0A519VWH8-F1
#
_entry.id   AF-A0A519VWH8-F1
#
_cell.length_a   1.000
_cell.length_b   1.000
_cell.length_c   1.000
_cell.angle_alpha   90.00
_cell.angle_beta   90.00
_cell.angle_gamma   90.00
#
_symmetry.space_group_name_H-M   'P 1'
#
loop_
_entity.id
_entity.type
_entity.pdbx_description
1 polymer ?
#
loop_
_entity_poly.entity_id
_entity_poly.type
_entity_poly.pdbx_seq_one_letter_code
_entity_poly.pdbx_strand_id
1 'polypeptide(L)'
;MGIVRRVTGDVHMPNLPFLAGGLALFTIPYLRIKAHANLDFRLLYLASTLIFAVIFSNSSESPTYIIAFTGVAVWFMIQDQPYNPWIVALFVFALLLTSFSPSDLFPKFVRENYIRPYSLKALPCVVVWLVISYQLMFKKFDHVNPNT
;
A
#
# COMPACT_ATOMS: atom_id res chain seq x y z
N MET A 1 -5.68 -8.47 7.51
CA MET A 1 -6.26 -9.43 8.47
C MET A 1 -7.70 -9.09 8.85
N GLY A 2 -8.02 -7.84 9.18
CA GLY A 2 -9.41 -7.42 9.49
C GLY A 2 -10.42 -7.59 8.34
N ILE A 3 -10.05 -7.19 7.11
CA ILE A 3 -10.89 -7.38 5.91
C ILE A 3 -11.20 -8.87 5.72
N VAL A 4 -10.17 -9.71 5.69
CA VAL A 4 -10.33 -11.16 5.41
C VAL A 4 -11.18 -11.83 6.49
N ARG A 5 -10.91 -11.62 7.78
CA ARG A 5 -11.73 -12.20 8.87
C ARG A 5 -13.19 -11.77 8.82
N ARG A 6 -13.48 -10.52 8.45
CA ARG A 6 -14.85 -10.01 8.41
C ARG A 6 -15.60 -10.37 7.13
N VAL A 7 -14.89 -10.56 6.02
CA VAL A 7 -15.48 -11.06 4.75
C VAL A 7 -15.69 -12.58 4.80
N THR A 8 -14.80 -13.33 5.46
CA THR A 8 -14.89 -14.81 5.54
C THR A 8 -15.70 -15.31 6.73
N GLY A 9 -16.00 -14.45 7.72
CA GLY A 9 -16.82 -14.82 8.88
C GLY A 9 -16.13 -15.74 9.90
N ASP A 10 -14.90 -16.18 9.63
CA ASP A 10 -14.19 -17.13 10.48
C ASP A 10 -13.21 -16.43 11.43
N VAL A 11 -13.57 -16.43 12.72
CA VAL A 11 -12.83 -15.76 13.79
C VAL A 11 -11.54 -16.51 14.15
N HIS A 12 -11.46 -17.81 13.85
CA HIS A 12 -10.32 -18.67 14.19
C HIS A 12 -9.23 -18.75 13.13
N MET A 13 -9.38 -18.03 12.01
CA MET A 13 -8.41 -18.08 10.93
C MET A 13 -7.03 -17.61 11.42
N PRO A 14 -5.97 -18.45 11.28
CA PRO A 14 -4.64 -18.10 11.74
C PRO A 14 -4.09 -16.94 10.91
N ASN A 15 -3.55 -15.94 11.60
CA ASN A 15 -2.95 -14.74 10.99
C ASN A 15 -1.60 -15.05 10.33
N LEU A 16 -0.94 -16.12 10.77
CA LEU A 16 0.39 -16.53 10.37
C LEU A 16 0.57 -16.70 8.85
N PRO A 17 -0.29 -17.43 8.11
CA PRO A 17 -0.12 -17.60 6.66
C PRO A 17 -0.20 -16.29 5.88
N PHE A 18 -1.09 -15.37 6.26
CA PHE A 18 -1.19 -14.06 5.62
C PHE A 18 0.04 -13.20 5.90
N LEU A 19 0.52 -13.21 7.14
CA LEU A 19 1.73 -12.48 7.51
C LEU A 19 2.96 -13.07 6.82
N ALA A 20 3.08 -14.40 6.79
CA ALA A 20 4.17 -15.10 6.12
C ALA A 20 4.18 -14.82 4.62
N GLY A 21 3.02 -14.85 3.96
CA GLY A 21 2.89 -14.49 2.54
C GLY A 21 3.25 -13.03 2.28
N GLY A 22 2.77 -12.10 3.12
CA GLY A 22 3.12 -10.69 3.04
C GLY A 22 4.62 -10.44 3.23
N LEU A 23 5.22 -11.11 4.23
CA LEU A 23 6.64 -11.00 4.53
C LEU A 23 7.51 -11.58 3.42
N ALA A 24 7.11 -12.72 2.84
CA ALA A 24 7.80 -13.30 1.68
C ALA A 24 7.76 -12.32 0.51
N LEU A 25 6.60 -11.77 0.18
CA LEU A 25 6.44 -10.83 -0.92
C LEU A 25 7.18 -9.50 -0.68
N PHE A 26 7.30 -9.07 0.58
CA PHE A 26 8.10 -7.90 0.98
C PHE A 26 9.61 -8.14 0.86
N THR A 27 10.08 -9.35 1.18
CA THR A 27 11.51 -9.68 1.24
C THR A 27 12.09 -10.15 -0.10
N ILE A 28 11.28 -10.74 -0.99
CA ILE A 28 11.73 -11.19 -2.32
C ILE A 28 12.49 -10.10 -3.09
N PRO A 29 12.03 -8.84 -3.17
CA PRO A 29 12.75 -7.82 -3.92
C PRO A 29 14.11 -7.43 -3.29
N TYR A 30 14.36 -7.76 -2.02
CA TYR A 30 15.65 -7.54 -1.35
C TYR A 30 16.79 -8.36 -1.97
N LEU A 31 16.46 -9.47 -2.65
CA LEU A 31 17.44 -10.28 -3.37
C LEU A 31 18.03 -9.55 -4.59
N ARG A 32 17.42 -8.44 -5.04
CA ARG A 32 17.90 -7.64 -6.18
C ARG A 32 18.98 -6.63 -5.76
N ILE A 33 20.10 -7.13 -5.23
CA ILE A 33 21.22 -6.32 -4.69
C ILE A 33 21.66 -5.19 -5.66
N LYS A 34 21.70 -5.47 -6.97
CA LYS A 34 22.10 -4.47 -8.00
C LYS A 34 21.14 -3.29 -8.12
N ALA A 35 19.84 -3.48 -7.82
CA ALA A 35 18.84 -2.42 -7.93
C ALA A 35 18.92 -1.40 -6.78
N HIS A 36 19.56 -1.75 -5.65
CA HIS A 36 19.71 -0.85 -4.51
C HIS A 36 20.58 0.38 -4.80
N ALA A 37 21.36 0.37 -5.88
CA ALA A 37 22.11 1.54 -6.34
C ALA A 37 21.21 2.65 -6.90
N ASN A 38 20.01 2.30 -7.37
CA ASN A 38 19.06 3.27 -7.93
C ASN A 38 18.21 3.90 -6.80
N LEU A 39 18.05 5.23 -6.87
CA LEU A 39 17.30 6.00 -5.88
C LEU A 39 15.80 5.68 -5.89
N ASP A 40 15.20 5.50 -7.06
CA ASP A 40 13.77 5.16 -7.21
C ASP A 40 13.47 3.80 -6.61
N PHE A 41 14.39 2.83 -6.75
CA PHE A 41 14.26 1.53 -6.10
C PHE A 41 14.22 1.68 -4.57
N ARG A 42 15.11 2.49 -4.01
CA ARG A 42 15.16 2.75 -2.56
C ARG A 42 13.90 3.46 -2.07
N LEU A 43 13.38 4.43 -2.83
CA LEU A 43 12.14 5.13 -2.51
C LEU A 43 10.90 4.23 -2.65
N LEU A 44 10.84 3.37 -3.66
CA LEU A 44 9.78 2.34 -3.80
C LEU A 44 9.82 1.38 -2.62
N TYR A 45 11.00 0.95 -2.20
CA TYR A 45 11.16 0.05 -1.07
C TYR A 45 10.74 0.72 0.25
N LEU A 46 11.08 2.00 0.43
CA LEU A 46 10.61 2.82 1.55
C LEU A 46 9.08 2.92 1.56
N ALA A 47 8.47 3.23 0.41
CA ALA A 47 7.02 3.28 0.25
C ALA A 47 6.36 1.95 0.62
N SER A 48 6.91 0.84 0.13
CA SER A 48 6.47 -0.52 0.48
C SER A 48 6.53 -0.76 1.99
N THR A 49 7.63 -0.36 2.64
CA THR A 49 7.85 -0.56 4.09
C THR A 49 6.83 0.20 4.93
N LEU A 50 6.59 1.48 4.60
CA LEU A 50 5.61 2.32 5.30
C LEU A 50 4.19 1.75 5.21
N ILE A 51 3.81 1.27 4.03
CA ILE A 51 2.48 0.69 3.81
C ILE A 51 2.37 -0.69 4.47
N PHE A 52 3.39 -1.54 4.37
CA PHE A 52 3.42 -2.87 4.97
C PHE A 52 3.25 -2.81 6.50
N ALA A 53 3.96 -1.91 7.17
CA ALA A 53 3.91 -1.73 8.62
C ALA A 53 2.49 -1.44 9.14
N VAL A 54 1.68 -0.73 8.36
CA VAL A 54 0.30 -0.39 8.73
C VAL A 54 -0.69 -1.48 8.34
N ILE A 55 -0.57 -2.07 7.15
CA ILE A 55 -1.53 -3.08 6.66
C ILE A 55 -1.47 -4.37 7.49
N PHE A 56 -0.28 -4.77 7.90
CA PHE A 56 -0.05 -6.02 8.64
C PHE A 56 -0.05 -5.84 10.17
N SER A 57 -0.23 -4.61 10.66
CA SER A 57 -0.41 -4.35 12.08
C SER A 57 -1.87 -4.52 12.50
N ASN A 58 -2.10 -5.33 13.54
CA ASN A 58 -3.45 -5.57 14.09
C ASN A 58 -3.99 -4.39 14.91
N SER A 59 -3.15 -3.40 15.24
CA SER A 59 -3.51 -2.26 16.09
C SER A 59 -3.61 -0.92 15.34
N SER A 60 -3.66 -0.93 14.00
CA SER A 60 -3.68 0.31 13.20
C SER A 60 -5.03 1.03 13.28
N GLU A 61 -5.05 2.11 14.06
CA GLU A 61 -6.19 3.00 14.22
C GLU A 61 -6.37 3.94 13.02
N SER A 62 -7.40 4.80 13.03
CA SER A 62 -7.58 5.83 12.00
C SER A 62 -6.35 6.74 11.80
N PRO A 63 -5.74 7.33 12.84
CA PRO A 63 -4.58 8.21 12.66
C PRO A 63 -3.34 7.47 12.13
N THR A 64 -3.18 6.18 12.41
CA THR A 64 -2.03 5.38 11.95
C THR A 64 -1.93 5.30 10.43
N TYR A 65 -3.04 5.48 9.71
CA TYR A 65 -3.07 5.43 8.25
C TYR A 65 -2.33 6.58 7.58
N ILE A 66 -1.99 7.65 8.32
CA ILE A 66 -1.13 8.71 7.79
C ILE A 66 0.22 8.15 7.31
N ILE A 67 0.78 7.16 8.02
CA ILE A 67 2.05 6.50 7.68
C ILE A 67 1.92 5.76 6.34
N ALA A 68 0.84 4.98 6.16
CA ALA A 68 0.58 4.27 4.91
C ALA A 68 0.38 5.26 3.77
N PHE A 69 -0.36 6.35 4.01
CA PHE A 69 -0.62 7.36 3.01
C PHE A 69 0.65 8.14 2.61
N THR A 70 1.57 8.39 3.55
CA THR A 70 2.91 8.90 3.21
C THR A 70 3.63 7.96 2.25
N GLY A 71 3.55 6.64 2.47
CA GLY A 71 4.10 5.67 1.52
C GLY A 71 3.44 5.73 0.14
N VAL A 72 2.11 5.89 0.06
CA VAL A 72 1.39 6.07 -1.20
C VAL A 72 1.82 7.35 -1.93
N ALA A 73 2.02 8.45 -1.19
CA ALA A 73 2.50 9.71 -1.76
C ALA A 73 3.93 9.58 -2.32
N VAL A 74 4.84 8.92 -1.60
CA VAL A 74 6.19 8.63 -2.10
C VAL A 74 6.11 7.78 -3.37
N TRP A 75 5.28 6.74 -3.39
CA TRP A 75 5.08 5.89 -4.58
C TRP A 75 4.56 6.68 -5.78
N PHE A 76 3.64 7.63 -5.58
CA PHE A 76 3.10 8.44 -6.66
C PHE A 76 4.13 9.41 -7.25
N MET A 77 4.96 10.02 -6.40
CA MET A 77 5.99 10.98 -6.83
C MET A 77 7.11 10.37 -7.68
N ILE A 78 7.40 9.08 -7.51
CA ILE A 78 8.45 8.36 -8.24
C ILE A 78 7.96 7.66 -9.52
N GLN A 79 6.71 7.88 -9.94
CA GLN A 79 6.21 7.33 -11.19
C GLN A 79 6.70 8.15 -12.39
N ASP A 80 7.02 7.44 -13.47
CA ASP A 80 7.54 8.05 -14.69
C ASP A 80 6.48 8.96 -15.35
N GLN A 81 6.92 10.09 -15.87
CA GLN A 81 6.07 11.01 -16.63
C GLN A 81 6.08 10.64 -18.13
N PRO A 82 4.94 10.73 -18.85
CA PRO A 82 3.63 11.21 -18.37
C PRO A 82 2.92 10.18 -17.49
N TYR A 83 2.21 10.68 -16.46
CA TYR A 83 1.51 9.83 -15.51
C TYR A 83 0.45 8.97 -16.21
N ASN A 84 0.53 7.67 -16.01
CA ASN A 84 -0.51 6.75 -16.50
C ASN A 84 -1.84 7.08 -15.78
N PRO A 85 -2.96 7.27 -16.50
CA PRO A 85 -4.26 7.58 -15.90
C PRO A 85 -4.69 6.55 -14.83
N TRP A 86 -4.25 5.29 -14.95
CA TRP A 86 -4.49 4.26 -13.93
C TRP A 86 -3.81 4.57 -12.59
N ILE A 87 -2.59 5.13 -12.61
CA ILE A 87 -1.85 5.52 -11.41
C ILE A 87 -2.53 6.69 -10.72
N VAL A 88 -2.96 7.68 -11.51
CA VAL A 88 -3.70 8.86 -11.01
C VAL A 88 -5.03 8.42 -10.40
N ALA A 89 -5.78 7.54 -11.08
CA ALA A 89 -7.02 6.98 -10.55
C ALA A 89 -6.80 6.25 -9.22
N LEU A 90 -5.74 5.44 -9.12
CA LEU A 90 -5.42 4.70 -7.89
C LEU A 90 -5.01 5.64 -6.74
N PHE A 91 -4.26 6.70 -7.05
CA PHE A 91 -3.89 7.72 -6.06
C PHE A 91 -5.12 8.48 -5.55
N VAL A 92 -5.99 8.95 -6.46
CA VAL A 92 -7.25 9.62 -6.08
C VAL A 92 -8.14 8.68 -5.28
N PHE A 93 -8.24 7.42 -5.67
CA PHE A 93 -8.98 6.40 -4.92
C PHE A 93 -8.43 6.21 -3.50
N ALA A 94 -7.11 6.14 -3.35
CA ALA A 94 -6.46 6.07 -2.04
C ALA A 94 -6.70 7.32 -1.20
N LEU A 95 -6.67 8.50 -1.81
CA LEU A 95 -6.89 9.78 -1.15
C LEU A 95 -8.33 9.90 -0.63
N LEU A 96 -9.31 9.55 -1.47
CA LEU A 96 -10.74 9.60 -1.11
C LEU A 96 -11.07 8.60 0.01
N LEU A 97 -10.65 7.34 -0.11
CA LEU A 97 -11.04 6.30 0.84
C LEU A 97 -10.19 6.24 2.11
N THR A 98 -8.97 6.79 2.11
CA THR A 98 -8.09 6.72 3.29
C THR A 98 -8.12 8.04 4.07
N SER A 99 -7.94 9.17 3.38
CA SER A 99 -7.78 10.48 4.02
C SER A 99 -9.11 11.22 4.16
N PHE A 100 -10.02 11.09 3.19
CA PHE A 100 -11.35 11.72 3.25
C PHE A 100 -12.47 10.81 3.77
N SER A 101 -12.19 9.55 4.08
CA SER A 101 -13.17 8.67 4.73
C SER A 101 -13.80 9.23 6.02
N PRO A 102 -13.06 9.93 6.93
CA PRO A 102 -13.64 10.58 8.09
C PRO A 102 -14.31 11.94 7.79
N SER A 103 -14.05 12.53 6.63
CA SER A 103 -14.61 13.84 6.22
C SER A 103 -16.06 13.69 5.73
N ASP A 104 -16.92 14.67 5.99
CA ASP A 104 -18.37 14.69 5.69
C ASP A 104 -18.77 14.47 4.21
N LEU A 105 -17.79 14.19 3.32
CA LEU A 105 -18.00 13.79 1.93
C LEU A 105 -18.66 12.41 1.78
N PHE A 106 -18.50 11.51 2.76
CA PHE A 106 -19.16 10.21 2.72
C PHE A 106 -20.45 10.24 3.55
N PRO A 107 -21.62 9.87 2.97
CA PRO A 107 -22.86 9.74 3.73
C PRO A 107 -22.66 8.82 4.93
N LYS A 108 -23.17 9.19 6.10
CA LYS A 108 -23.08 8.37 7.35
C LYS A 108 -23.42 6.90 7.09
N PHE A 109 -24.44 6.66 6.25
CA PHE A 109 -24.85 5.33 5.81
C PHE A 109 -23.73 4.48 5.18
N VAL A 110 -22.92 5.05 4.28
CA VAL A 110 -21.81 4.32 3.63
C VAL A 110 -20.66 4.08 4.62
N ARG A 111 -20.40 5.07 5.49
CA ARG A 111 -19.36 4.97 6.52
C ARG A 111 -19.67 3.86 7.54
N GLU A 112 -20.92 3.77 7.99
CA GLU A 112 -21.35 2.83 9.03
C GLU A 112 -21.72 1.45 8.50
N ASN A 113 -22.31 1.33 7.30
CA ASN A 113 -22.70 0.01 6.75
C ASN A 113 -21.66 -0.65 5.86
N TYR A 114 -20.72 0.11 5.28
CA TYR A 114 -19.70 -0.46 4.39
C TYR A 114 -18.28 -0.24 4.92
N ILE A 115 -17.88 1.01 5.20
CA ILE A 115 -16.47 1.32 5.48
C ILE A 115 -15.99 0.76 6.83
N ARG A 116 -16.74 1.00 7.91
CA ARG A 116 -16.44 0.48 9.26
C ARG A 116 -16.50 -1.04 9.36
N PRO A 117 -17.59 -1.72 8.92
CA PRO A 117 -17.72 -3.15 9.07
C PRO A 117 -16.69 -3.90 8.22
N TYR A 118 -16.47 -3.53 6.96
CA TYR A 118 -15.52 -4.26 6.10
C TYR A 118 -14.07 -3.79 6.18
N SER A 119 -13.74 -2.82 7.04
CA SER A 119 -12.37 -2.24 7.11
C SER A 119 -11.86 -1.75 5.73
N LEU A 120 -12.75 -1.29 4.86
CA LEU A 120 -12.47 -0.91 3.47
C LEU A 120 -11.45 0.23 3.35
N LYS A 121 -11.20 1.00 4.43
CA LYS A 121 -10.13 2.00 4.49
C LYS A 121 -8.74 1.43 4.17
N ALA A 122 -8.53 0.12 4.41
CA ALA A 122 -7.26 -0.53 4.15
C ALA A 122 -7.09 -0.96 2.69
N LEU A 123 -8.21 -1.09 1.95
CA LEU A 123 -8.21 -1.63 0.60
C LEU A 123 -7.34 -0.81 -0.37
N PRO A 124 -7.43 0.54 -0.42
CA PRO A 124 -6.59 1.30 -1.33
C PRO A 124 -5.09 1.12 -1.04
N CYS A 125 -4.71 1.14 0.24
CA CYS A 125 -3.32 0.92 0.64
C CYS A 125 -2.84 -0.48 0.24
N VAL A 126 -3.67 -1.52 0.39
CA VAL A 126 -3.35 -2.90 -0.03
C VAL A 126 -3.13 -2.97 -1.54
N VAL A 127 -4.01 -2.35 -2.34
CA VAL A 127 -3.87 -2.36 -3.80
C VAL A 127 -2.60 -1.63 -4.22
N VAL A 128 -2.33 -0.45 -3.67
CA VAL A 128 -1.08 0.28 -3.95
C VAL A 128 0.15 -0.54 -3.53
N TRP A 129 0.10 -1.22 -2.39
CA TRP A 129 1.21 -2.07 -1.93
C TRP A 129 1.49 -3.24 -2.88
N LEU A 130 0.44 -3.88 -3.41
CA LEU A 130 0.60 -4.94 -4.42
C LEU A 130 1.22 -4.39 -5.71
N VAL A 131 0.81 -3.19 -6.15
CA VAL A 131 1.41 -2.51 -7.31
C VAL A 131 2.87 -2.19 -7.07
N ILE A 132 3.23 -1.62 -5.91
CA ILE A 132 4.61 -1.35 -5.53
C ILE A 132 5.43 -2.64 -5.52
N SER A 133 4.89 -3.71 -4.95
CA SER A 133 5.58 -4.99 -4.88
C SER A 133 5.81 -5.58 -6.28
N TYR A 134 4.83 -5.46 -7.18
CA TYR A 134 5.01 -5.81 -8.59
C TYR A 134 6.10 -4.95 -9.26
N GLN A 135 6.09 -3.63 -9.04
CA GLN A 135 7.12 -2.73 -9.56
C GLN A 135 8.52 -3.09 -9.03
N LEU A 136 8.66 -3.40 -7.74
CA LEU A 136 9.92 -3.84 -7.14
C LEU A 136 10.44 -5.15 -7.75
N MET A 137 9.54 -6.07 -8.11
CA MET A 137 9.90 -7.37 -8.69
C MET A 137 10.24 -7.28 -10.18
N PHE A 138 9.53 -6.46 -10.97
CA PHE A 138 9.58 -6.53 -12.43
C PHE A 138 10.05 -5.24 -13.12
N LYS A 139 10.01 -4.07 -12.46
CA LYS A 139 10.50 -2.82 -13.06
C LYS A 139 12.02 -2.95 -13.26
N LYS A 140 12.48 -2.54 -14.45
CA LYS A 140 13.90 -2.38 -14.72
C LYS A 140 14.31 -1.03 -14.15
N PHE A 141 15.20 -1.06 -13.18
CA PHE A 141 15.84 0.13 -12.64
C PHE A 141 17.14 0.26 -13.40
N ASP A 142 17.13 1.08 -14.45
CA ASP A 142 18.34 1.36 -15.19
C ASP A 142 19.32 2.10 -14.28
N HIS A 143 20.61 1.84 -14.47
CA HIS A 143 21.64 2.55 -13.74
C HIS A 143 21.65 3.98 -14.26
N VAL A 144 21.10 4.92 -13.48
CA VAL A 144 21.41 6.34 -13.71
C VAL A 144 22.90 6.47 -13.42
N ASN A 145 23.66 6.74 -14.48
CA ASN A 145 25.08 7.03 -14.37
C ASN A 145 25.20 8.32 -13.54
N PRO A 146 25.90 8.34 -12.40
CA PRO A 146 26.00 9.54 -11.55
C PRO A 146 26.74 10.73 -12.21
N ASN A 147 27.08 10.64 -13.51
CA ASN A 147 27.86 11.60 -14.27
C ASN A 147 27.11 12.21 -15.49
N THR A 148 25.78 12.19 -15.52
CA THR A 148 24.98 12.89 -16.56
C THR A 148 23.96 13.81 -15.93
#